data_AF-A0A369KLL5-F1
#
_entry.id   AF-A0A369KLL5-F1
#
_cell.length_a   1.000
_cell.length_b   1.000
_cell.length_c   1.000
_cell.angle_alpha   90.00
_cell.angle_beta   90.00
_cell.angle_gamma   90.00
#
_symmetry.space_group_name_H-M   'P 1'
#
loop_
_entity.id
_entity.type
_entity.pdbx_description
1 polymer ?
#
loop_
_entity_poly.entity_id
_entity_poly.type
_entity_poly.pdbx_seq_one_letter_code
_entity_poly.pdbx_strand_id
1 'polypeptide(L)'
;MNTSSSTYSKRSRISQELVLLDAIGTEIDSLDMSTNAYFKLALFLNIPSGSPEISGSFNFIFKIILARTTKYSFSRFFLFFSYSYFKKRFVYCALEEIKSRRAQWLLDNGAANELAALDAKATQHYFLTLERKAFENYINGWNNLQNILKIEFENNRKNTIVRFIKKYFHFFIFWSLVVLAVYLGLKITATENSLTIWEQLKEFYNFMVTF
;
A
#
# COMPACT_ATOMS: atom_id res chain seq x y z
N MET A 1 -8.79 37.14 16.84
CA MET A 1 -8.96 35.77 16.31
C MET A 1 -8.74 35.82 14.80
N ASN A 2 -7.59 35.36 14.31
CA ASN A 2 -7.29 35.28 12.87
C ASN A 2 -7.25 33.82 12.44
N THR A 3 -8.31 33.38 11.77
CA THR A 3 -8.38 32.10 11.06
C THR A 3 -7.92 32.30 9.62
N SER A 4 -6.63 32.12 9.36
CA SER A 4 -6.09 32.05 7.99
C SER A 4 -4.91 31.08 7.92
N SER A 5 -5.18 29.78 7.95
CA SER A 5 -4.15 28.75 7.83
C SER A 5 -4.57 27.48 7.08
N SER A 6 -5.53 27.55 6.14
CA SER A 6 -6.04 26.34 5.46
C SER A 6 -5.84 26.29 3.94
N THR A 7 -5.44 27.39 3.29
CA THR A 7 -5.27 27.40 1.82
C THR A 7 -3.89 26.94 1.34
N TYR A 8 -2.84 27.14 2.16
CA TYR A 8 -1.46 26.77 1.78
C TYR A 8 -1.19 25.25 1.75
N SER A 9 -1.94 24.43 2.52
CA SER A 9 -1.71 22.98 2.55
C SER A 9 -2.26 22.23 1.34
N LYS A 10 -3.34 22.71 0.72
CA LYS A 10 -3.92 22.07 -0.46
C LYS A 10 -3.09 22.33 -1.72
N ARG A 11 -2.57 23.55 -1.88
CA ARG A 11 -1.73 23.93 -3.04
C ARG A 11 -0.37 23.22 -3.02
N SER A 12 0.24 23.09 -1.83
CA SER A 12 1.49 22.33 -1.62
C SER A 12 1.34 20.84 -1.95
N ARG A 13 0.22 20.21 -1.56
CA ARG A 13 -0.05 18.80 -1.88
C ARG A 13 -0.19 18.57 -3.39
N ILE A 14 -0.93 19.44 -4.08
CA ILE A 14 -1.12 19.34 -5.54
C ILE A 14 0.20 19.54 -6.29
N SER A 15 1.04 20.49 -5.87
CA SER A 15 2.37 20.67 -6.48
C SER A 15 3.33 19.52 -6.18
N GLN A 16 3.29 18.94 -4.98
CA GLN A 16 4.10 17.76 -4.66
C GLN A 16 3.64 16.53 -5.45
N GLU A 17 2.34 16.34 -5.62
CA GLU A 17 1.77 15.24 -6.40
C GLU A 17 2.17 15.35 -7.88
N LEU A 18 2.13 16.55 -8.47
CA LEU A 18 2.61 16.84 -9.84
C LEU A 18 4.12 16.63 -10.01
N VAL A 19 4.95 17.05 -9.03
CA VAL A 19 6.41 16.85 -9.06
C VAL A 19 6.81 15.39 -8.84
N LEU A 20 5.98 14.61 -8.13
CA LEU A 20 6.19 13.18 -7.93
C LEU A 20 5.72 12.37 -9.15
N LEU A 21 4.66 12.81 -9.84
CA LEU A 21 4.22 12.26 -11.13
C LEU A 21 5.31 12.38 -12.21
N ASP A 22 6.09 13.46 -12.21
CA ASP A 22 7.23 13.65 -13.12
C ASP A 22 8.40 12.68 -12.85
N ALA A 23 8.48 12.12 -11.63
CA ALA A 23 9.52 11.13 -11.27
C ALA A 23 9.29 9.75 -11.93
N ILE A 24 8.07 9.48 -12.36
CA ILE A 24 7.69 8.30 -13.14
C ILE A 24 8.23 8.40 -14.58
N GLY A 25 8.33 9.60 -15.15
CA GLY A 25 8.86 9.79 -16.52
C GLY A 25 7.99 9.14 -17.61
N THR A 26 8.55 8.98 -18.81
CA THR A 26 7.89 8.35 -19.96
C THR A 26 7.93 6.82 -19.82
N GLU A 27 6.86 6.25 -19.28
CA GLU A 27 6.68 4.81 -19.10
C GLU A 27 5.79 4.22 -20.21
N ILE A 28 5.66 2.89 -20.23
CA ILE A 28 4.83 2.20 -21.22
C ILE A 28 3.36 2.55 -20.96
N ASP A 29 2.72 3.21 -21.93
CA ASP A 29 1.34 3.70 -21.85
C ASP A 29 0.29 2.60 -21.58
N SER A 30 0.65 1.33 -21.79
CA SER A 30 -0.23 0.18 -21.57
C SER A 30 -0.37 -0.24 -20.10
N LEU A 31 0.47 0.27 -19.20
CA LEU A 31 0.45 -0.07 -17.77
C LEU A 31 -0.08 1.09 -16.94
N ASP A 32 -0.83 0.76 -15.87
CA ASP A 32 -1.29 1.79 -14.95
C ASP A 32 -0.15 2.32 -14.08
N MET A 33 -0.25 3.59 -13.71
CA MET A 33 0.75 4.34 -12.95
C MET A 33 1.32 3.59 -11.73
N SER A 34 0.49 2.82 -11.03
CA SER A 34 0.95 2.06 -9.85
C SER A 34 1.80 0.85 -10.20
N THR A 35 1.50 0.20 -11.31
CA THR A 35 2.26 -0.96 -11.78
C THR A 35 3.61 -0.50 -12.29
N ASN A 36 3.64 0.63 -13.00
CA ASN A 36 4.91 1.21 -13.39
C ASN A 36 5.75 1.66 -12.20
N ALA A 37 5.17 2.41 -11.26
CA ALA A 37 5.88 2.82 -10.05
C ALA A 37 6.43 1.60 -9.27
N TYR A 38 5.69 0.49 -9.27
CA TYR A 38 6.13 -0.75 -8.64
C TYR A 38 7.35 -1.36 -9.35
N PHE A 39 7.27 -1.58 -10.66
CA PHE A 39 8.36 -2.16 -11.43
C PHE A 39 9.58 -1.25 -11.49
N LYS A 40 9.37 0.07 -11.58
CA LYS A 40 10.44 1.06 -11.63
C LYS A 40 11.21 1.12 -10.32
N LEU A 41 10.49 1.04 -9.20
CA LEU A 41 11.12 0.87 -7.90
C LEU A 41 11.92 -0.44 -7.82
N ALA A 42 11.35 -1.55 -8.28
CA ALA A 42 12.04 -2.84 -8.27
C ALA A 42 13.33 -2.81 -9.10
N LEU A 43 13.30 -2.17 -10.27
CA LEU A 43 14.48 -1.90 -11.10
C LEU A 43 15.55 -1.12 -10.33
N PHE A 44 15.17 -0.04 -9.63
CA PHE A 44 16.11 0.78 -8.86
C PHE A 44 16.61 0.12 -7.57
N LEU A 45 15.93 -0.93 -7.11
CA LEU A 45 16.40 -1.81 -6.04
C LEU A 45 17.28 -2.96 -6.57
N ASN A 46 17.61 -2.95 -7.87
CA ASN A 46 18.40 -3.98 -8.56
C ASN A 46 17.80 -5.39 -8.44
N ILE A 47 16.46 -5.49 -8.35
CA ILE A 47 15.78 -6.79 -8.36
C ILE A 47 15.75 -7.29 -9.79
N PRO A 48 16.21 -8.52 -10.09
CA PRO A 48 16.21 -9.06 -11.46
C PRO A 48 14.80 -9.17 -12.05
N SER A 49 14.70 -9.00 -13.37
CA SER A 49 13.44 -9.18 -14.10
C SER A 49 12.93 -10.62 -13.98
N GLY A 50 11.62 -10.80 -13.84
CA GLY A 50 10.98 -12.11 -13.68
C GLY A 50 11.30 -12.82 -12.36
N SER A 51 12.02 -12.18 -11.44
CA SER A 51 12.40 -12.77 -10.16
C SER A 51 11.24 -12.78 -9.16
N PRO A 52 11.04 -13.89 -8.41
CA PRO A 52 10.07 -13.91 -7.30
C PRO A 52 10.45 -12.92 -6.17
N GLU A 53 11.66 -12.38 -6.17
CA GLU A 53 12.12 -11.38 -5.21
C GLU A 53 11.45 -10.02 -5.37
N ILE A 54 10.65 -9.80 -6.42
CA ILE A 54 9.90 -8.55 -6.59
C ILE A 54 9.02 -8.24 -5.37
N SER A 55 8.48 -9.26 -4.69
CA SER A 55 7.75 -9.08 -3.43
C SER A 55 8.59 -8.37 -2.34
N GLY A 56 9.93 -8.40 -2.45
CA GLY A 56 10.86 -7.62 -1.64
C GLY A 56 10.65 -6.12 -1.78
N SER A 57 10.47 -5.61 -3.00
CA SER A 57 10.15 -4.20 -3.26
C SER A 57 8.79 -3.79 -2.70
N PHE A 58 7.80 -4.68 -2.79
CA PHE A 58 6.49 -4.49 -2.18
C PHE A 58 6.63 -4.35 -0.66
N ASN A 59 7.29 -5.32 -0.03
CA ASN A 59 7.49 -5.36 1.41
C ASN A 59 8.30 -4.17 1.93
N PHE A 60 9.27 -3.69 1.14
CA PHE A 60 10.04 -2.50 1.45
C PHE A 60 9.14 -1.26 1.57
N ILE A 61 8.34 -0.96 0.55
CA ILE A 61 7.39 0.16 0.58
C ILE A 61 6.32 -0.05 1.65
N PHE A 62 5.83 -1.28 1.81
CA PHE A 62 4.86 -1.61 2.83
C PHE A 62 5.35 -1.24 4.23
N LYS A 63 6.60 -1.57 4.56
CA LYS A 63 7.23 -1.17 5.83
C LYS A 63 7.33 0.34 5.98
N ILE A 64 7.68 1.07 4.93
CA ILE A 64 7.74 2.54 4.94
C ILE A 64 6.36 3.13 5.23
N ILE A 65 5.30 2.67 4.55
CA ILE A 65 3.92 3.11 4.78
C ILE A 65 3.51 2.83 6.23
N LEU A 66 3.84 1.65 6.75
CA LEU A 66 3.54 1.27 8.13
C LEU A 66 4.29 2.12 9.16
N ALA A 67 5.55 2.50 8.89
CA ALA A 67 6.33 3.37 9.77
C ALA A 67 5.77 4.80 9.79
N ARG A 68 5.26 5.28 8.64
CA ARG A 68 4.68 6.63 8.49
C ARG A 68 3.26 6.75 9.03
N THR A 69 2.60 5.64 9.35
CA THR A 69 1.24 5.63 9.90
C THR A 69 1.28 5.47 11.41
N THR A 70 0.56 6.33 12.14
CA THR A 70 0.55 6.30 13.61
C THR A 70 0.14 4.92 14.14
N LYS A 71 0.81 4.48 15.21
CA LYS A 71 0.83 3.09 15.73
C LYS A 71 -0.58 2.49 15.97
N TYR A 72 -1.58 3.31 16.30
CA TYR A 72 -2.94 2.88 16.68
C TYR A 72 -4.10 3.59 15.95
N SER A 73 -3.90 4.04 14.70
CA SER A 73 -4.99 4.70 13.97
C SER A 73 -5.89 3.73 13.21
N PHE A 74 -7.20 4.01 13.16
CA PHE A 74 -8.15 3.40 12.22
C PHE A 74 -7.64 3.44 10.77
N SER A 75 -6.87 4.47 10.40
CA SER A 75 -6.24 4.59 9.09
C SER A 75 -5.29 3.44 8.75
N ARG A 76 -4.65 2.84 9.75
CA ARG A 76 -3.79 1.67 9.59
C ARG A 76 -4.61 0.45 9.21
N PHE A 77 -5.77 0.24 9.82
CA PHE A 77 -6.68 -0.84 9.44
C PHE A 77 -7.19 -0.68 8.00
N PHE A 78 -7.60 0.52 7.59
CA PHE A 78 -8.04 0.77 6.21
C PHE A 78 -6.94 0.51 5.16
N LEU A 79 -5.67 0.76 5.49
CA LEU A 79 -4.54 0.40 4.63
C LEU A 79 -4.41 -1.10 4.39
N PHE A 80 -4.75 -1.93 5.37
CA PHE A 80 -4.69 -3.39 5.23
C PHE A 80 -5.92 -3.95 4.50
N PHE A 81 -7.08 -3.31 4.61
CA PHE A 81 -8.33 -3.87 4.06
C PHE A 81 -8.73 -3.29 2.70
N SER A 82 -8.39 -2.04 2.40
CA SER A 82 -8.78 -1.37 1.16
C SER A 82 -7.60 -1.23 0.20
N TYR A 83 -7.65 -2.00 -0.91
CA TYR A 83 -6.66 -1.90 -1.97
C TYR A 83 -6.58 -0.49 -2.56
N SER A 84 -7.72 0.18 -2.76
CA SER A 84 -7.75 1.55 -3.30
C SER A 84 -7.02 2.55 -2.40
N TYR A 85 -7.22 2.44 -1.08
CA TYR A 85 -6.54 3.31 -0.12
C TYR A 85 -5.04 3.01 -0.02
N PHE A 86 -4.69 1.72 -0.01
CA PHE A 86 -3.31 1.25 -0.07
C PHE A 86 -2.60 1.74 -1.33
N LYS A 87 -3.19 1.52 -2.51
CA LYS A 87 -2.65 1.88 -3.83
C LYS A 87 -2.20 3.33 -3.87
N LYS A 88 -3.04 4.27 -3.42
CA LYS A 88 -2.70 5.70 -3.40
C LYS A 88 -1.46 5.99 -2.56
N ARG A 89 -1.38 5.40 -1.36
CA ARG A 89 -0.24 5.59 -0.44
C ARG A 89 1.02 4.88 -0.93
N PHE A 90 0.84 3.73 -1.57
CA PHE A 90 1.90 2.97 -2.22
C PHE A 90 2.56 3.77 -3.32
N VAL A 91 1.78 4.28 -4.27
CA VAL A 91 2.28 5.11 -5.37
C VAL A 91 3.07 6.30 -4.83
N TYR A 92 2.51 7.03 -3.88
CA TYR A 92 3.20 8.17 -3.27
C TYR A 92 4.56 7.80 -2.65
N CYS A 93 4.61 6.73 -1.85
CA CYS A 93 5.87 6.33 -1.20
C CYS A 93 6.88 5.74 -2.21
N ALA A 94 6.40 4.99 -3.20
CA ALA A 94 7.24 4.45 -4.27
C ALA A 94 7.89 5.57 -5.08
N LEU A 95 7.14 6.63 -5.40
CA LEU A 95 7.66 7.79 -6.12
C LEU A 95 8.75 8.55 -5.37
N GLU A 96 8.57 8.74 -4.06
CA GLU A 96 9.61 9.37 -3.23
C GLU A 96 10.90 8.53 -3.21
N GLU A 97 10.78 7.20 -3.11
CA GLU A 97 11.92 6.29 -3.14
C GLU A 97 12.58 6.20 -4.52
N ILE A 98 11.80 6.23 -5.60
CA ILE A 98 12.34 6.32 -6.96
C ILE A 98 13.13 7.61 -7.09
N LYS A 99 12.57 8.75 -6.66
CA LYS A 99 13.23 10.05 -6.75
C LYS A 99 14.54 10.10 -5.94
N SER A 100 14.58 9.49 -4.76
CA SER A 100 15.79 9.47 -3.94
C SER A 100 16.90 8.58 -4.51
N ARG A 101 16.54 7.52 -5.25
CA ARG A 101 17.50 6.54 -5.81
C ARG A 101 17.94 6.85 -7.24
N ARG A 102 17.10 7.55 -8.00
CA ARG A 102 17.27 7.78 -9.45
C ARG A 102 18.66 8.26 -9.82
N ALA A 103 19.15 9.30 -9.15
CA ALA A 103 20.43 9.90 -9.48
C ALA A 103 21.60 8.91 -9.33
N GLN A 104 21.65 8.20 -8.20
CA GLN A 104 22.70 7.20 -7.96
C GLN A 104 22.61 6.06 -8.97
N TRP A 105 21.40 5.52 -9.18
CA TRP A 105 21.19 4.42 -10.11
C TRP A 105 21.60 4.78 -11.54
N LEU A 106 21.30 6.00 -12.00
CA LEU A 106 21.71 6.50 -13.31
C LEU A 106 23.23 6.63 -13.44
N LEU A 107 23.92 7.07 -12.39
CA LEU A 107 25.38 7.16 -12.37
C LEU A 107 26.03 5.78 -12.38
N ASP A 108 25.47 4.81 -11.67
CA ASP A 108 26.00 3.44 -11.60
C ASP A 108 25.84 2.68 -12.94
N ASN A 109 24.78 3.00 -13.71
CA ASN A 109 24.47 2.35 -14.98
C ASN A 109 24.94 3.16 -16.20
N GLY A 110 25.34 4.42 -16.01
CA GLY A 110 25.82 5.29 -17.08
C GLY A 110 27.26 4.97 -17.47
N ALA A 111 27.56 4.95 -18.77
CA ALA A 111 28.92 4.77 -19.24
C ALA A 111 29.72 6.09 -19.08
N ALA A 112 30.72 6.09 -18.20
CA ALA A 112 31.56 7.27 -17.92
C ALA A 112 32.21 7.84 -19.20
N ASN A 113 32.58 6.98 -20.15
CA ASN A 113 33.20 7.36 -21.42
C ASN A 113 32.23 8.09 -22.35
N GLU A 114 30.94 7.74 -22.32
CA GLU A 114 29.90 8.38 -23.12
C GLU A 114 29.50 9.73 -22.50
N LEU A 115 29.52 9.83 -21.17
CA LEU A 115 29.17 11.05 -20.44
C LEU A 115 30.22 12.16 -20.58
N ALA A 116 31.51 11.82 -20.67
CA ALA A 116 32.61 12.79 -20.74
C ALA A 116 32.60 13.66 -22.01
N ALA A 117 31.87 13.24 -23.06
CA ALA A 117 31.82 13.91 -24.35
C ALA A 117 30.52 14.71 -24.61
N LEU A 118 29.59 14.73 -23.65
CA LEU A 118 28.25 15.31 -23.84
C LEU A 118 28.11 16.69 -23.19
N ASP A 119 27.35 17.57 -23.83
CA ASP A 119 26.87 18.80 -23.22
C ASP A 119 25.70 18.52 -22.26
N ALA A 120 25.36 19.49 -21.40
CA ALA A 120 24.34 19.28 -20.36
C ALA A 120 22.97 18.84 -20.90
N LYS A 121 22.59 19.30 -22.11
CA LYS A 121 21.32 18.94 -22.74
C LYS A 121 21.36 17.51 -23.27
N ALA A 122 22.47 17.10 -23.88
CA ALA A 122 22.66 15.73 -24.35
C ALA A 122 22.83 14.74 -23.20
N THR A 123 23.42 15.14 -22.07
CA THR A 123 23.47 14.33 -20.84
C THR A 123 22.07 14.03 -20.29
N GLN A 124 21.18 15.02 -20.28
CA GLN A 124 19.79 14.80 -19.85
C GLN A 124 19.07 13.82 -20.79
N HIS A 125 19.21 14.00 -22.11
CA HIS A 125 18.63 13.10 -23.10
C HIS A 125 19.19 11.66 -22.98
N TYR A 126 20.49 11.54 -22.74
CA TYR A 126 21.16 10.26 -22.51
C TYR A 126 20.55 9.49 -21.33
N PHE A 127 20.48 10.11 -20.16
CA PHE A 127 19.93 9.45 -18.97
C PHE A 127 18.45 9.10 -19.11
N LEU A 128 17.65 9.94 -19.76
CA LEU A 128 16.25 9.63 -20.06
C LEU A 128 16.13 8.41 -20.99
N THR A 129 16.98 8.32 -22.01
CA THR A 129 17.00 7.20 -22.94
C THR A 129 17.46 5.92 -22.27
N LEU A 130 18.49 6.00 -21.42
CA LEU A 130 19.03 4.87 -20.65
C LEU A 130 17.97 4.31 -19.70
N GLU A 131 17.33 5.18 -18.93
CA GLU A 131 16.26 4.81 -17.99
C GLU A 131 15.10 4.13 -18.71
N ARG A 132 14.66 4.70 -19.84
CA ARG A 132 13.58 4.13 -20.65
C ARG A 132 13.94 2.74 -21.19
N LYS A 133 15.11 2.59 -21.82
CA LYS A 133 15.55 1.30 -22.36
C LYS A 133 15.69 0.24 -21.27
N ALA A 134 16.28 0.60 -20.13
CA ALA A 134 16.42 -0.31 -19.01
C ALA A 134 15.05 -0.76 -18.48
N PHE A 135 14.10 0.16 -18.37
CA PHE A 135 12.74 -0.14 -17.93
C PHE A 135 11.96 -1.00 -18.94
N GLU A 136 12.05 -0.71 -20.23
CA GLU A 136 11.44 -1.54 -21.29
C GLU A 136 12.01 -2.97 -21.27
N ASN A 137 13.34 -3.12 -21.17
CA ASN A 137 13.98 -4.42 -21.04
C ASN A 137 13.56 -5.15 -19.77
N TYR A 138 13.43 -4.42 -18.66
CA TYR A 138 12.97 -4.97 -17.39
C TYR A 138 11.54 -5.51 -17.47
N ILE A 139 10.64 -4.77 -18.11
CA ILE A 139 9.24 -5.19 -18.27
C ILE A 139 9.13 -6.43 -19.17
N ASN A 140 9.92 -6.49 -20.24
CA ASN A 140 9.85 -7.59 -21.22
C ASN A 140 10.15 -8.97 -20.62
N GLY A 141 10.84 -9.06 -19.48
CA GLY A 141 11.09 -10.34 -18.81
C GLY A 141 9.95 -10.80 -17.90
N TRP A 142 8.79 -10.12 -17.88
CA TRP A 142 7.61 -10.50 -17.11
C TRP A 142 6.48 -11.03 -18.00
N ASN A 143 5.96 -12.21 -17.66
CA ASN A 143 4.88 -12.85 -18.42
C ASN A 143 3.48 -12.27 -18.11
N ASN A 144 3.29 -11.64 -16.94
CA ASN A 144 2.02 -11.07 -16.55
C ASN A 144 2.21 -9.77 -15.75
N LEU A 145 2.04 -8.66 -16.45
CA LEU A 145 2.27 -7.32 -15.91
C LEU A 145 1.05 -6.77 -15.18
N GLN A 146 -0.15 -7.18 -15.61
CA GLN A 146 -1.39 -6.61 -15.10
C GLN A 146 -1.70 -7.12 -13.70
N ASN A 147 -2.20 -6.21 -12.85
CA ASN A 147 -2.65 -6.51 -11.50
C ASN A 147 -1.59 -7.11 -10.55
N ILE A 148 -0.30 -7.10 -10.91
CA ILE A 148 0.76 -7.69 -10.08
C ILE A 148 0.79 -7.06 -8.67
N LEU A 149 0.63 -5.74 -8.58
CA LEU A 149 0.56 -5.03 -7.30
C LEU A 149 -0.65 -5.44 -6.46
N LYS A 150 -1.79 -5.72 -7.11
CA LYS A 150 -3.01 -6.17 -6.45
C LYS A 150 -2.84 -7.58 -5.90
N ILE A 151 -2.23 -8.47 -6.68
CA ILE A 151 -1.92 -9.85 -6.28
C ILE A 151 -1.00 -9.83 -5.05
N GLU A 152 0.06 -9.04 -5.08
CA GLU A 152 0.99 -8.88 -3.96
C GLU A 152 0.30 -8.34 -2.70
N PHE A 153 -0.57 -7.35 -2.86
CA PHE A 153 -1.38 -6.82 -1.77
C PHE A 153 -2.30 -7.91 -1.16
N GLU A 154 -3.01 -8.67 -1.99
CA GLU A 154 -3.91 -9.73 -1.52
C GLU A 154 -3.16 -10.86 -0.83
N ASN A 155 -2.01 -11.27 -1.37
CA ASN A 155 -1.13 -12.26 -0.78
C ASN A 155 -0.60 -11.81 0.59
N ASN A 156 -0.10 -10.58 0.69
CA ASN A 156 0.38 -10.02 1.94
C ASN A 156 -0.75 -9.88 2.97
N ARG A 157 -1.93 -9.40 2.54
CA ARG A 157 -3.12 -9.30 3.38
C ARG A 157 -3.53 -10.66 3.94
N LYS A 158 -3.63 -11.69 3.08
CA LYS A 158 -3.96 -13.06 3.50
C LYS A 158 -2.96 -13.58 4.51
N ASN A 159 -1.67 -13.45 4.24
CA ASN A 159 -0.61 -13.87 5.15
C ASN A 159 -0.67 -13.15 6.50
N THR A 160 -0.96 -11.85 6.49
CA THR A 160 -1.11 -11.05 7.70
C THR A 160 -2.32 -11.48 8.52
N ILE A 161 -3.48 -11.67 7.88
CA ILE A 161 -4.71 -12.14 8.54
C ILE A 161 -4.49 -13.52 9.16
N VAL A 162 -3.89 -14.46 8.42
CA VAL A 162 -3.59 -15.81 8.92
C VAL A 162 -2.65 -15.75 10.13
N ARG A 163 -1.59 -14.93 10.07
CA ARG A 163 -0.68 -14.74 11.21
C ARG A 163 -1.39 -14.11 12.41
N PHE A 164 -2.27 -13.14 12.18
CA PHE A 164 -3.04 -12.49 13.23
C PHE A 164 -3.97 -13.48 13.93
N ILE A 165 -4.76 -14.24 13.17
CA ILE A 165 -5.67 -15.27 13.71
C ILE A 165 -4.87 -16.32 14.50
N LYS A 166 -3.75 -16.80 13.96
CA LYS A 166 -2.88 -17.76 14.66
C LYS A 166 -2.34 -17.20 15.98
N LYS A 167 -1.89 -15.95 15.98
CA LYS A 167 -1.34 -15.30 17.19
C LYS A 167 -2.39 -15.10 18.28
N TYR A 168 -3.62 -14.73 17.90
CA TYR A 168 -4.71 -14.44 18.83
C TYR A 168 -5.75 -15.56 18.89
N PHE A 169 -5.39 -16.78 18.51
CA PHE A 169 -6.31 -17.91 18.37
C PHE A 169 -7.10 -18.19 19.66
N HIS A 170 -6.41 -18.26 20.80
CA HIS A 170 -7.04 -18.46 22.11
C HIS A 170 -8.01 -17.34 22.49
N PHE A 171 -7.66 -16.09 22.18
CA PHE A 171 -8.53 -14.94 22.40
C PHE A 171 -9.82 -15.06 21.58
N PHE A 172 -9.70 -15.43 20.29
CA PHE A 172 -10.87 -15.65 19.44
C PHE A 172 -11.74 -16.81 19.90
N ILE A 173 -11.15 -17.91 20.36
CA ILE A 173 -11.90 -19.03 20.94
C ILE A 173 -12.64 -18.57 22.19
N PHE A 174 -11.96 -17.88 23.11
CA PHE A 174 -12.56 -17.39 24.35
C PHE A 174 -13.79 -16.52 24.07
N TRP A 175 -13.67 -15.53 23.19
CA TRP A 175 -14.81 -14.68 22.85
C TRP A 175 -15.91 -15.41 22.09
N SER A 176 -15.56 -16.38 21.23
CA SER A 176 -16.55 -17.26 20.60
C SER A 176 -17.35 -18.05 21.63
N LEU A 177 -16.70 -18.55 22.69
CA LEU A 177 -17.35 -19.26 23.80
C LEU A 177 -18.24 -18.33 24.62
N VAL A 178 -17.80 -17.10 24.90
CA VAL A 178 -18.63 -16.09 25.59
C VAL A 178 -19.89 -15.78 24.78
N VAL A 179 -19.75 -15.52 23.48
CA VAL A 179 -20.89 -15.25 22.60
C VAL A 179 -21.83 -16.46 22.53
N LEU A 180 -21.29 -17.67 22.47
CA LEU A 180 -22.08 -18.90 22.49
C LEU A 180 -22.85 -19.06 23.81
N ALA A 181 -22.21 -18.79 24.95
CA ALA A 181 -22.84 -18.87 26.26
C ALA A 181 -23.98 -17.86 26.41
N VAL A 182 -23.76 -16.61 25.97
CA VAL A 182 -24.81 -15.57 25.94
C VAL A 182 -25.96 -16.00 25.04
N TYR A 183 -25.67 -16.49 23.83
CA TYR A 183 -26.69 -16.97 22.90
C TYR A 183 -27.50 -18.13 23.48
N LEU A 184 -26.86 -19.11 24.12
CA LEU A 184 -27.57 -20.22 24.76
C LEU A 184 -28.45 -19.75 25.92
N GLY A 185 -27.96 -18.82 26.76
CA GLY A 185 -28.74 -18.21 27.84
C GLY A 185 -29.98 -17.47 27.33
N LEU A 186 -29.82 -16.67 26.27
CA LEU A 186 -30.94 -15.98 25.60
C LEU A 186 -31.92 -16.98 24.96
N LYS A 187 -31.43 -18.06 24.37
CA LYS A 187 -32.27 -19.09 23.76
C LYS A 187 -33.12 -19.83 24.80
N ILE A 188 -32.53 -20.19 25.93
CA ILE A 188 -33.26 -20.85 27.05
C ILE A 188 -34.33 -19.92 27.60
N THR A 189 -33.99 -18.66 27.87
CA THR A 189 -34.95 -17.68 28.39
C THR A 189 -36.04 -17.33 27.37
N ALA A 190 -35.75 -17.32 26.07
CA ALA A 190 -36.76 -17.14 25.01
C ALA A 190 -37.67 -18.36 24.80
N THR A 191 -37.27 -19.56 25.25
CA THR A 191 -38.18 -20.72 25.28
C THR A 191 -39.08 -20.72 26.51
N GLU A 192 -38.66 -20.08 27.60
CA GLU A 192 -39.42 -19.99 28.86
C GLU A 192 -40.34 -18.76 28.91
N ASN A 193 -39.90 -17.65 28.32
CA ASN A 193 -40.68 -16.42 28.18
C ASN A 193 -41.13 -16.27 26.72
N SER A 194 -42.36 -15.80 26.47
CA SER A 194 -42.90 -15.58 25.12
C SER A 194 -42.19 -14.48 24.31
N LEU A 195 -41.09 -13.94 24.84
CA LEU A 195 -40.24 -12.92 24.22
C LEU A 195 -39.21 -13.58 23.32
N THR A 196 -39.07 -13.05 22.11
CA THR A 196 -38.04 -13.48 21.17
C THR A 196 -36.65 -13.05 21.63
N ILE A 197 -35.61 -13.79 21.22
CA ILE A 197 -34.19 -13.45 21.48
C ILE A 197 -33.87 -12.00 21.07
N TRP A 198 -34.56 -11.49 20.04
CA TRP A 198 -34.31 -10.15 19.52
C TRP A 198 -34.89 -9.04 20.39
N GLU A 199 -36.05 -9.28 21.00
CA GLU A 199 -36.65 -8.37 21.97
C GLU A 199 -35.82 -8.30 23.26
N GLN A 200 -35.31 -9.44 23.73
CA GLN A 200 -34.42 -9.50 24.90
C GLN A 200 -33.11 -8.72 24.70
N LEU A 201 -32.50 -8.84 23.51
CA LEU A 201 -31.29 -8.07 23.17
C LEU A 201 -31.58 -6.56 23.05
N LYS A 202 -32.76 -6.19 22.52
CA LYS A 202 -33.19 -4.79 22.42
C LYS A 202 -33.43 -4.19 23.80
N GLU A 203 -34.07 -4.92 24.71
CA GLU A 203 -34.27 -4.50 26.10
C GLU A 203 -32.94 -4.37 26.86
N PHE A 204 -32.01 -5.32 26.67
CA PHE A 204 -30.68 -5.25 27.26
C PHE A 204 -29.88 -4.04 26.73
N TYR A 205 -29.96 -3.75 25.43
CA TYR A 205 -29.34 -2.55 24.85
C TYR A 205 -29.96 -1.27 25.43
N ASN A 206 -31.29 -1.19 25.52
CA ASN A 206 -31.98 -0.06 26.12
C ASN A 206 -31.58 0.13 27.58
N PHE A 207 -31.47 -0.95 28.36
CA PHE A 207 -30.97 -0.90 29.74
C PHE A 207 -29.54 -0.32 29.81
N MET A 208 -28.62 -0.80 28.97
CA MET A 208 -27.22 -0.36 28.94
C MET A 208 -27.03 1.10 28.46
N VAL A 209 -27.96 1.65 27.68
CA VAL A 209 -27.90 3.04 27.19
C VAL A 209 -28.59 4.03 28.13
N THR A 210 -29.54 3.55 28.93
CA THR A 210 -30.31 4.40 29.87
C THR A 210 -29.59 4.56 31.21
N PHE A 211 -28.63 3.69 31.51
CA PHE A 211 -27.77 3.73 32.70
C PHE A 211 -26.38 4.28 32.36
#